data_AF-A0A3G8GI51-F1
#
_entry.id   AF-A0A3G8GI51-F1
#
_cell.length_a   1.000
_cell.length_b   1.000
_cell.length_c   1.000
_cell.angle_alpha   90.00
_cell.angle_beta   90.00
_cell.angle_gamma   90.00
#
_symmetry.space_group_name_H-M   'P 1'
#
loop_
_entity.id
_entity.type
_entity.pdbx_description
1 polymer ?
#
loop_
_entity_poly.entity_id
_entity_poly.type
_entity_poly.pdbx_seq_one_letter_code
_entity_poly.pdbx_strand_id
1 'polypeptide(L)'
;MSPSASNHRLQGVPFGGMLFPYLTQDTKKQNFSGTPSERFGNYLDTLGITDKRKVFHSFRSTSNNRLKQQGVAEETRCQFIGHEHDTVNSTVYSEDHNVAYFLEHAASKLSFDVDFDKIPYPRDLIVKATKQKLLIKQRRENHKKVPEERANSK
;
A
#
# COMPACT_ATOMS: atom_id res chain seq x y z
N MET A 1 -35.01 -2.50 13.26
CA MET A 1 -34.68 -2.30 11.83
C MET A 1 -33.42 -1.45 11.78
N SER A 2 -32.25 -2.09 11.71
CA SER A 2 -30.95 -1.40 11.70
C SER A 2 -30.49 -1.28 10.24
N PRO A 3 -30.01 -0.10 9.77
CA PRO A 3 -29.52 0.03 8.41
C PRO A 3 -28.14 -0.63 8.31
N SER A 4 -28.08 -1.60 7.39
CA SER A 4 -26.87 -2.30 6.96
C SER A 4 -25.81 -1.30 6.48
N ALA A 5 -24.60 -1.43 7.03
CA ALA A 5 -23.44 -0.64 6.65
C ALA A 5 -23.23 -0.71 5.13
N SER A 6 -23.38 0.44 4.49
CA SER A 6 -23.26 0.58 3.05
C SER A 6 -21.82 0.30 2.65
N ASN A 7 -21.64 -0.79 1.92
CA ASN A 7 -20.41 -1.18 1.25
C ASN A 7 -19.98 -0.03 0.32
N HIS A 8 -19.07 0.85 0.77
CA HIS A 8 -18.34 1.79 -0.08
C HIS A 8 -17.32 1.01 -0.91
N ARG A 9 -17.84 0.15 -1.80
CA ARG A 9 -17.08 -0.42 -2.90
C ARG A 9 -16.70 0.76 -3.78
N LEU A 10 -15.41 0.98 -4.00
CA LEU A 10 -14.87 1.99 -4.91
C LEU A 10 -15.40 1.73 -6.34
N GLN A 11 -16.63 2.14 -6.62
CA GLN A 11 -17.24 2.08 -7.94
C GLN A 11 -16.52 3.12 -8.80
N GLY A 12 -15.63 2.65 -9.68
CA GLY A 12 -14.88 3.53 -10.58
C GLY A 12 -13.41 3.16 -10.79
N VAL A 13 -12.86 2.14 -10.13
CA VAL A 13 -11.51 1.64 -10.49
C VAL A 13 -11.59 0.78 -11.76
N PRO A 14 -11.00 1.19 -12.89
CA PRO A 14 -11.14 0.50 -14.18
C PRO A 14 -10.42 -0.86 -14.25
N PHE A 15 -9.97 -1.42 -13.11
CA PHE A 15 -9.05 -2.54 -13.07
C PHE A 15 -9.37 -3.59 -11.98
N GLY A 16 -10.59 -4.11 -11.98
CA GLY A 16 -10.92 -5.38 -11.29
C GLY A 16 -10.80 -5.36 -9.76
N GLY A 17 -10.99 -4.19 -9.13
CA GLY A 17 -10.99 -4.04 -7.67
C GLY A 17 -9.61 -3.85 -7.03
N MET A 18 -8.51 -3.92 -7.80
CA MET A 18 -7.16 -3.64 -7.29
C MET A 18 -6.75 -2.20 -7.59
N LEU A 19 -6.16 -1.52 -6.60
CA LEU A 19 -5.57 -0.19 -6.79
C LEU A 19 -4.32 -0.24 -7.71
N PHE A 20 -3.55 -1.33 -7.65
CA PHE A 20 -2.33 -1.54 -8.46
C PHE A 20 -2.42 -2.83 -9.29
N PRO A 21 -3.22 -2.84 -10.37
CA PRO A 21 -3.58 -4.05 -11.12
C PRO A 21 -2.42 -4.65 -11.93
N TYR A 22 -1.37 -3.86 -12.19
CA TYR A 22 -0.18 -4.30 -12.90
C TYR A 22 0.79 -5.10 -12.02
N LEU A 23 0.56 -5.20 -10.71
CA LEU A 23 1.43 -5.99 -9.84
C LEU A 23 1.26 -7.48 -10.18
N THR A 24 2.38 -8.19 -10.11
CA THR A 24 2.44 -9.64 -10.28
C THR A 24 2.73 -10.24 -8.92
N GLN A 25 2.03 -11.30 -8.57
CA GLN A 25 2.27 -12.03 -7.34
C GLN A 25 3.62 -12.74 -7.45
N ASP A 26 4.43 -12.61 -6.40
CA ASP A 26 5.64 -13.41 -6.24
C ASP A 26 5.22 -14.88 -6.03
N THR A 27 5.67 -15.76 -6.91
CA THR A 27 5.29 -17.19 -6.88
C THR A 27 5.86 -17.92 -5.67
N LYS A 28 6.93 -17.41 -5.04
CA LYS A 28 7.55 -18.03 -3.85
C LYS A 28 6.92 -17.52 -2.57
N LYS A 29 6.66 -16.21 -2.49
CA LYS A 29 6.17 -15.55 -1.26
C LYS A 29 4.66 -15.33 -1.23
N GLN A 30 3.97 -15.68 -2.32
CA GLN A 30 2.53 -15.52 -2.51
C GLN A 30 2.01 -14.10 -2.20
N ASN A 31 2.85 -13.08 -2.37
CA ASN A 31 2.52 -11.69 -2.08
C ASN A 31 2.90 -10.75 -3.23
N PHE A 32 2.45 -9.49 -3.16
CA PHE A 32 2.70 -8.48 -4.19
C PHE A 32 3.79 -7.48 -3.80
N SER A 33 4.55 -7.74 -2.73
CA SER A 33 5.45 -6.75 -2.12
C SER A 33 6.83 -6.65 -2.80
N GLY A 34 7.25 -7.68 -3.55
CA GLY A 34 8.55 -7.69 -4.21
C GLY A 34 8.73 -6.54 -5.20
N THR A 35 7.84 -6.42 -6.18
CA THR A 35 7.94 -5.39 -7.23
C THR A 35 7.87 -3.94 -6.71
N PRO A 36 6.97 -3.58 -5.77
CA PRO A 36 6.99 -2.26 -5.15
C PRO A 36 8.28 -1.99 -4.38
N SER A 37 8.79 -2.96 -3.62
CA SER A 37 10.00 -2.79 -2.80
C SER A 37 11.24 -2.54 -3.67
N GLU A 38 11.41 -3.31 -4.74
CA GLU A 38 12.49 -3.13 -5.70
C GLU A 38 12.43 -1.74 -6.36
N ARG A 39 11.25 -1.33 -6.83
CA ARG A 39 11.06 -0.01 -7.45
C ARG A 39 11.37 1.14 -6.50
N PHE A 40 11.02 0.99 -5.22
CA PHE A 40 11.32 1.98 -4.21
C PHE A 40 12.82 2.07 -3.94
N GLY A 41 13.52 0.94 -3.86
CA GLY A 41 14.99 0.91 -3.76
C GLY A 41 15.64 1.63 -4.94
N ASN A 42 15.27 1.26 -6.17
CA ASN A 42 15.80 1.91 -7.38
C ASN A 42 15.49 3.42 -7.39
N TYR A 43 14.33 3.85 -6.89
CA TYR A 43 14.00 5.27 -6.78
C TYR A 43 14.89 6.00 -5.77
N LEU A 44 15.14 5.40 -4.60
CA LEU A 44 16.06 5.95 -3.61
C LEU A 44 17.49 6.07 -4.16
N ASP A 45 17.93 5.08 -4.95
CA ASP A 45 19.23 5.12 -5.63
C ASP A 45 19.32 6.32 -6.59
N THR A 46 18.26 6.62 -7.35
CA THR A 46 18.23 7.82 -8.23
C THR A 46 18.28 9.13 -7.47
N LEU A 47 17.89 9.14 -6.19
CA LEU A 47 17.98 10.30 -5.30
C LEU A 47 19.31 10.34 -4.52
N GLY A 48 20.19 9.36 -4.72
CA GLY A 48 21.45 9.25 -3.97
C GLY A 48 21.29 8.75 -2.52
N ILE A 49 20.14 8.19 -2.16
CA ILE A 49 19.87 7.65 -0.82
C ILE A 49 20.29 6.17 -0.80
N THR A 50 21.51 5.89 -0.36
CA THR A 50 22.12 4.55 -0.40
C THR A 50 22.05 3.78 0.92
N ASP A 51 21.47 4.37 1.97
CA ASP A 51 21.30 3.71 3.26
C ASP A 51 20.28 2.57 3.13
N LYS A 52 20.77 1.33 3.26
CA LYS A 52 19.96 0.09 3.18
C LYS A 52 18.84 0.02 4.21
N ARG A 53 18.88 0.84 5.27
CA ARG A 53 17.83 0.93 6.27
C ARG A 53 16.65 1.78 5.79
N LYS A 54 16.83 2.61 4.76
CA LYS A 54 15.78 3.45 4.18
C LYS A 54 14.92 2.63 3.23
N VAL A 55 13.91 1.98 3.80
CA VAL A 55 12.90 1.18 3.09
C VAL A 55 11.49 1.57 3.53
N PHE A 56 10.44 1.01 2.92
CA PHE A 56 9.05 1.25 3.36
C PHE A 56 8.83 1.04 4.87
N HIS A 57 9.51 0.06 5.46
CA HIS A 57 9.44 -0.16 6.91
C HIS A 57 10.02 1.02 7.71
N SER A 58 11.08 1.66 7.23
CA SER A 58 11.61 2.87 7.88
C SER A 58 10.67 4.07 7.77
N PHE A 59 9.90 4.16 6.68
CA PHE A 59 8.86 5.17 6.53
C PHE A 59 7.76 4.97 7.57
N ARG A 60 7.30 3.73 7.75
CA ARG A 60 6.35 3.33 8.80
C ARG A 60 6.85 3.70 10.20
N SER A 61 8.10 3.37 10.53
CA SER A 61 8.73 3.74 11.82
C SER A 61 8.80 5.26 12.01
N THR A 62 9.15 6.00 10.96
CA THR A 62 9.19 7.46 10.97
C THR A 62 7.81 8.05 11.26
N SER A 63 6.76 7.54 10.63
CA SER A 63 5.38 7.95 10.89
C SER A 63 4.97 7.68 12.34
N ASN A 64 5.31 6.51 12.89
CA ASN A 64 5.04 6.20 14.31
C ASN A 64 5.72 7.18 15.27
N ASN A 65 7.00 7.46 15.04
CA ASN A 65 7.78 8.36 15.87
C ASN A 65 7.23 9.78 15.83
N ARG A 66 6.79 10.27 14.66
CA ARG A 66 6.14 11.57 14.52
C ARG A 66 4.82 11.62 15.28
N LEU A 67 3.97 10.61 15.15
CA LEU A 67 2.71 10.55 15.91
C LEU A 67 2.98 10.49 17.42
N LYS A 68 4.03 9.80 17.86
CA LYS A 68 4.46 9.78 19.27
C LYS A 68 4.80 11.18 19.75
N GLN A 69 5.59 11.91 18.97
CA GLN A 69 6.01 13.28 19.29
C GLN A 69 4.82 14.27 19.31
N GLN A 70 3.77 13.98 18.56
CA GLN A 70 2.51 14.74 18.53
C GLN A 70 1.49 14.29 19.59
N GLY A 71 1.90 13.45 20.55
CA GLY A 71 1.07 13.06 21.69
C GLY A 71 -0.07 12.09 21.35
N VAL A 72 -0.01 11.37 20.24
CA VAL A 72 -1.02 10.35 19.91
C VAL A 72 -0.85 9.12 20.80
N ALA A 73 -1.95 8.64 21.36
CA ALA A 73 -1.96 7.44 22.22
C ALA A 73 -1.32 6.24 21.51
N GLU A 74 -0.64 5.39 22.28
CA GLU A 74 0.04 4.21 21.74
C GLU A 74 -0.93 3.24 21.05
N GLU A 75 -2.10 3.02 21.64
CA GLU A 75 -3.15 2.19 21.07
C GLU A 75 -3.60 2.69 19.69
N THR A 76 -3.93 3.99 19.59
CA THR A 76 -4.31 4.61 18.31
C THR A 76 -3.19 4.53 17.28
N ARG A 77 -1.92 4.71 17.66
CA ARG A 77 -0.78 4.59 16.75
C ARG A 77 -0.58 3.15 16.28
N CYS A 78 -0.69 2.18 17.16
CA CYS A 78 -0.55 0.76 16.85
C CYS A 78 -1.64 0.31 15.88
N GLN A 79 -2.91 0.64 16.13
CA GLN A 79 -3.99 0.32 15.21
C GLN A 79 -3.87 1.07 13.87
N PHE A 80 -3.56 2.38 13.90
CA PHE A 80 -3.43 3.19 12.67
C PHE A 80 -2.34 2.68 11.73
N ILE A 81 -1.21 2.29 12.32
CA ILE A 81 -0.07 1.77 11.57
C ILE A 81 -0.31 0.28 11.24
N GLY A 82 -1.12 -0.44 12.01
CA GLY A 82 -1.39 -1.86 11.86
C GLY A 82 -0.28 -2.73 12.46
N HIS A 83 0.20 -2.38 13.65
CA HIS A 83 1.00 -3.29 14.48
C HIS A 83 0.03 -4.30 15.13
N GLU A 84 0.37 -5.59 15.11
CA GLU A 84 -0.34 -6.57 15.93
C GLU A 84 -0.07 -6.26 17.41
N HIS A 85 -1.14 -6.23 18.21
CA HIS A 85 -1.02 -6.07 19.66
C HIS A 85 -0.59 -7.41 20.28
N ASP A 86 0.67 -7.51 20.71
CA ASP A 86 1.21 -8.71 21.39
C ASP A 86 0.69 -8.89 22.83
N THR A 87 -0.12 -7.98 23.35
CA THR A 87 -0.67 -8.04 24.71
C THR A 87 -2.10 -8.56 24.73
N VAL A 88 -2.30 -9.73 25.38
CA VAL A 88 -3.58 -10.43 25.61
C VAL A 88 -4.70 -9.50 26.12
N ASN A 89 -4.35 -8.41 26.83
CA ASN A 89 -5.31 -7.46 27.37
C ASN A 89 -5.89 -6.48 26.33
N SER A 90 -5.12 -6.16 25.27
CA SER A 90 -5.59 -5.30 24.18
C SER A 90 -6.48 -6.07 23.21
N THR A 91 -6.20 -7.36 22.98
CA THR A 91 -6.98 -8.21 22.06
C THR A 91 -8.42 -8.46 22.54
N VAL A 92 -8.70 -8.30 23.83
CA VAL A 92 -10.01 -8.59 24.44
C VAL A 92 -10.89 -7.33 24.59
N TYR A 93 -10.29 -6.14 24.64
CA TYR A 93 -11.01 -4.89 24.99
C TYR A 93 -10.82 -3.71 24.03
N SER A 94 -9.97 -3.80 23.01
CA SER A 94 -9.84 -2.70 22.06
C SER A 94 -11.03 -2.67 21.11
N GLU A 95 -11.94 -1.71 21.28
CA GLU A 95 -12.86 -1.36 20.19
C GLU A 95 -12.01 -0.85 19.02
N ASP A 96 -12.19 -1.48 17.85
CA ASP A 96 -11.51 -1.02 16.64
C ASP A 96 -11.95 0.41 16.33
N HIS A 97 -10.99 1.33 16.32
CA HIS A 97 -11.29 2.70 15.94
C HIS A 97 -11.75 2.72 14.47
N ASN A 98 -12.82 3.48 14.20
CA ASN A 98 -13.29 3.63 12.83
C ASN A 98 -12.37 4.57 12.01
N VAL A 99 -12.54 4.59 10.69
CA VAL A 99 -11.72 5.39 9.78
C VAL A 99 -11.79 6.90 10.08
N ALA A 100 -12.96 7.40 10.52
CA ALA A 100 -13.12 8.81 10.86
C ALA A 100 -12.31 9.18 12.10
N TYR A 101 -12.28 8.30 13.11
CA TYR A 101 -11.45 8.48 14.29
C TYR A 101 -9.96 8.55 13.92
N PHE A 102 -9.47 7.65 13.06
CA PHE A 102 -8.08 7.69 12.60
C PHE A 102 -7.75 8.95 11.82
N LEU A 103 -8.68 9.44 11.01
CA LEU A 103 -8.49 10.69 10.26
C LEU A 103 -8.26 11.86 11.23
N GLU A 104 -9.10 11.97 12.25
CA GLU A 104 -9.07 13.06 13.22
C GLU A 104 -7.95 12.94 14.25
N HIS A 105 -7.64 11.73 14.72
CA HIS A 105 -6.75 11.53 15.87
C HIS A 105 -5.35 11.06 15.52
N ALA A 106 -5.12 10.59 14.29
CA ALA A 106 -3.81 10.15 13.81
C ALA A 106 -3.38 10.87 12.52
N ALA A 107 -4.14 10.74 11.43
CA ALA A 107 -3.73 11.26 10.13
C ALA A 107 -3.58 12.79 10.13
N SER A 108 -4.50 13.52 10.76
CA SER A 108 -4.44 14.99 10.91
C SER A 108 -3.18 15.48 11.64
N LYS A 109 -2.65 14.68 12.57
CA LYS A 109 -1.46 14.99 13.38
C LYS A 109 -0.17 14.58 12.70
N LEU A 110 -0.24 13.81 11.61
CA LEU A 110 0.93 13.40 10.85
C LEU A 110 1.40 14.54 9.95
N SER A 111 2.18 15.47 10.51
CA SER A 111 2.77 16.57 9.78
C SER A 111 4.16 16.21 9.23
N PHE A 112 4.38 16.53 7.96
CA PHE A 112 5.67 16.53 7.30
C PHE A 112 5.98 17.96 6.84
N ASP A 113 7.25 18.33 6.89
CA ASP A 113 7.75 19.59 6.33
C ASP A 113 7.86 19.47 4.80
N VAL A 114 6.72 19.18 4.17
CA VAL A 114 6.56 18.99 2.73
C VAL A 114 5.25 19.65 2.35
N ASP A 115 5.32 20.53 1.37
CA ASP A 115 4.15 21.15 0.77
C ASP A 115 3.47 20.15 -0.18
N PHE A 116 2.44 19.48 0.33
CA PHE A 116 1.68 18.49 -0.44
C PHE A 116 0.81 19.14 -1.54
N ASP A 117 0.43 20.41 -1.39
CA ASP A 117 -0.38 21.13 -2.38
C ASP A 117 0.41 21.40 -3.67
N LYS A 118 1.74 21.52 -3.53
CA LYS A 118 2.66 21.68 -4.67
C LYS A 118 3.03 20.37 -5.35
N ILE A 119 2.61 19.20 -4.84
CA ILE A 119 2.89 17.93 -5.49
C ILE A 119 1.88 17.74 -6.63
N PRO A 120 2.29 17.85 -7.91
CA PRO A 120 1.35 17.67 -9.00
C PRO A 120 0.79 16.25 -8.96
N TYR A 121 -0.50 16.12 -9.24
CA TYR A 121 -1.12 14.83 -9.54
C TYR A 121 -1.20 14.66 -11.07
N PRO A 122 -0.16 14.16 -11.75
CA PRO A 122 -0.16 14.00 -13.21
C PRO A 122 -1.01 12.80 -13.60
N ARG A 123 -2.34 12.94 -13.49
CA ARG A 123 -3.33 11.89 -13.75
C ARG A 123 -3.06 11.17 -15.06
N ASP A 124 -2.84 11.91 -16.13
CA ASP A 124 -2.62 11.34 -17.47
C ASP A 124 -1.35 10.50 -17.55
N LEU A 125 -0.27 10.96 -16.91
CA LEU A 125 0.98 10.21 -16.81
C LEU A 125 0.78 8.90 -16.04
N ILE A 126 0.08 8.97 -14.89
CA ILE A 126 -0.23 7.80 -14.05
C ILE A 126 -1.07 6.79 -14.84
N VAL A 127 -2.13 7.24 -15.52
CA VAL A 127 -2.99 6.37 -16.33
C VAL A 127 -2.22 5.77 -17.50
N LYS A 128 -1.44 6.57 -18.22
CA LYS A 128 -0.60 6.09 -19.33
C LYS A 128 0.42 5.05 -18.87
N ALA A 129 1.15 5.31 -17.79
CA ALA A 129 2.12 4.38 -17.22
C ALA A 129 1.44 3.09 -16.72
N THR A 130 0.25 3.20 -16.12
CA THR A 130 -0.53 2.05 -15.66
C THR A 130 -0.97 1.18 -16.84
N LYS A 131 -1.53 1.78 -17.90
CA LYS A 131 -1.91 1.07 -19.14
C LYS A 131 -0.71 0.36 -19.77
N GLN A 132 0.44 1.04 -19.88
CA GLN A 132 1.66 0.42 -20.41
C GLN A 132 2.11 -0.78 -19.57
N LYS A 133 2.12 -0.67 -18.25
CA LYS A 133 2.48 -1.78 -17.36
C LYS A 133 1.51 -2.95 -17.45
N LEU A 134 0.22 -2.70 -17.64
CA LEU A 134 -0.79 -3.73 -17.88
C LEU A 134 -0.54 -4.47 -19.20
N LEU A 135 -0.23 -3.76 -20.28
CA LEU A 135 0.12 -4.39 -21.56
C LEU A 135 1.36 -5.28 -21.43
N ILE A 136 2.38 -4.82 -20.70
CA ILE A 136 3.59 -5.63 -20.45
C ILE A 136 3.24 -6.89 -19.64
N LYS A 137 2.39 -6.77 -18.61
CA LYS A 137 1.92 -7.92 -17.83
C LYS A 137 1.20 -8.94 -18.72
N GLN A 138 0.24 -8.48 -19.52
CA GLN A 138 -0.53 -9.33 -20.42
C GLN A 138 0.37 -10.04 -21.44
N ARG A 139 1.36 -9.36 -22.01
CA ARG A 139 2.36 -9.97 -22.90
C ARG A 139 3.16 -11.08 -22.21
N ARG A 140 3.59 -10.88 -20.96
CA ARG A 140 4.32 -11.88 -20.17
C ARG A 140 3.44 -13.10 -19.87
N GLU A 141 2.18 -12.88 -19.52
CA GLU A 141 1.21 -13.95 -19.27
C GLU A 141 0.96 -14.76 -20.54
N ASN A 142 0.74 -14.10 -21.68
CA ASN A 142 0.57 -14.78 -22.96
C ASN A 142 1.80 -15.63 -23.32
N HIS A 143 3.01 -15.11 -23.12
CA HIS A 143 4.24 -15.85 -23.40
C HIS A 143 4.42 -17.08 -22.48
N LYS A 144 3.91 -17.05 -21.24
CA LYS A 144 3.94 -18.21 -20.33
C LYS A 144 2.94 -19.30 -20.73
N LYS A 145 1.80 -18.94 -21.33
CA LYS A 145 0.77 -19.92 -21.77
C LYS A 145 1.20 -20.72 -23.00
N VAL A 146 1.98 -20.14 -23.91
CA VAL A 146 2.39 -20.79 -25.17
C VAL A 146 3.14 -22.13 -24.95
N PRO A 147 4.10 -22.25 -24.00
CA PRO A 147 4.71 -23.54 -23.67
C PRO A 147 3.77 -24.52 -22.96
N GLU A 148 2.89 -24.06 -22.08
CA GLU A 148 1.95 -24.90 -21.32
C GLU A 148 0.91 -25.55 -22.25
N GLU A 149 0.37 -24.78 -23.21
CA GLU A 149 -0.55 -25.30 -24.23
C GLU A 149 0.13 -26.33 -25.15
N ARG A 150 1.42 -26.15 -25.46
CA ARG A 150 2.21 -27.12 -26.24
C ARG A 150 2.54 -28.40 -25.46
N ALA A 151 2.65 -28.31 -24.13
CA ALA A 151 2.88 -29.47 -23.27
C ALA A 151 1.59 -30.28 -23.02
N ASN A 152 0.43 -29.63 -22.98
CA ASN A 152 -0.88 -30.28 -22.78
C ASN A 152 -1.51 -30.83 -24.09
N SER A 153 -0.94 -30.54 -25.26
CA SER A 153 -1.43 -31.00 -26.56
C SER A 153 -0.64 -32.19 -27.14
N LYS A 154 0.20 -32.83 -26.31
CA LYS A 154 0.89 -34.10 -26.57
C LYS A 154 0.42 -35.15 -25.59
#